data_AF-A0A344L6C5-F1
#
_entry.id   AF-A0A344L6C5-F1
#
_cell.length_a   1.000
_cell.length_b   1.000
_cell.length_c   1.000
_cell.angle_alpha   90.00
_cell.angle_beta   90.00
_cell.angle_gamma   90.00
#
_symmetry.space_group_name_H-M   'P 1'
#
loop_
_entity.id
_entity.type
_entity.pdbx_description
1 polymer ?
#
loop_
_entity_poly.entity_id
_entity_poly.type
_entity_poly.pdbx_seq_one_letter_code
_entity_poly.pdbx_strand_id
1 'polypeptide(L)'
;MVGESQYQHALRNAAAGLATTGDFASHIPVTAALVPEPGNKWDPNAVRVDVVDGDRTAPVGYLPAELAKEYQPTLLELRADGCLGTCPARIAGGGAKFYGIYLHLASPRELRFTLGGEDPLVAQRSKRAVLLRDDWSCTVTNEEDHQDVLARHAPAPGREFRNVVASLDFCEITSGKHRGQNAIEVRLDGQRVGQLTRAMTLRYGNAVREFHQQGLLVTCQAFTTSGPKGVQVELRLPPARP
;
A
#
# COMPACT_ATOMS: atom_id res chain seq x y z
N MET A 1 -17.91 1.73 -6.72
CA MET A 1 -18.56 0.42 -6.81
C MET A 1 -19.42 0.47 -8.09
N VAL A 2 -20.16 -0.56 -8.48
CA VAL A 2 -21.07 -0.47 -9.64
C VAL A 2 -22.44 -1.07 -9.34
N GLY A 3 -23.46 -0.52 -9.99
CA GLY A 3 -24.84 -0.99 -9.88
C GLY A 3 -25.65 -0.33 -8.74
N GLU A 4 -25.09 0.66 -8.04
CA GLU A 4 -25.69 1.33 -6.88
C GLU A 4 -27.09 1.88 -7.16
N SER A 5 -27.37 2.28 -8.41
CA SER A 5 -28.67 2.80 -8.84
C SER A 5 -29.81 1.78 -8.68
N GLN A 6 -29.51 0.48 -8.76
CA GLN A 6 -30.50 -0.58 -8.56
C GLN A 6 -30.75 -0.90 -7.07
N TYR A 7 -29.91 -0.39 -6.17
CA TYR A 7 -29.94 -0.70 -4.73
C TYR A 7 -30.22 0.52 -3.84
N GLN A 8 -30.81 1.57 -4.39
CA GLN A 8 -31.09 2.82 -3.65
C GLN A 8 -31.95 2.60 -2.39
N HIS A 9 -32.88 1.65 -2.41
CA HIS A 9 -33.67 1.30 -1.22
C HIS A 9 -32.80 0.69 -0.12
N ALA A 10 -31.90 -0.24 -0.46
CA ALA A 10 -30.98 -0.85 0.49
C ALA A 10 -29.99 0.17 1.08
N LEU A 11 -29.43 1.04 0.22
CA LEU A 11 -28.54 2.12 0.64
C LEU A 11 -29.25 3.14 1.56
N ARG A 12 -30.49 3.50 1.24
CA ARG A 12 -31.29 4.39 2.10
C ARG A 12 -31.54 3.76 3.48
N ASN A 13 -31.87 2.47 3.52
CA ASN A 13 -32.11 1.77 4.79
C ASN A 13 -30.83 1.66 5.62
N ALA A 14 -29.70 1.33 4.99
CA ALA A 14 -28.39 1.31 5.63
C ALA A 14 -27.98 2.69 6.17
N ALA A 15 -28.39 3.77 5.51
CA ALA A 15 -28.21 5.14 5.99
C ALA A 15 -29.23 5.56 7.06
N ALA A 16 -30.14 4.69 7.49
CA ALA A 16 -31.31 5.03 8.33
C ALA A 16 -32.14 6.21 7.77
N GLY A 17 -32.14 6.38 6.44
CA GLY A 17 -32.80 7.49 5.75
C GLY A 17 -32.12 8.86 5.91
N LEU A 18 -30.96 8.93 6.56
CA LEU A 18 -30.20 10.16 6.75
C LEU A 18 -29.58 10.61 5.43
N ALA A 19 -29.68 11.91 5.14
CA ALA A 19 -29.00 12.54 4.02
C ALA A 19 -27.74 13.26 4.52
N THR A 20 -26.64 13.13 3.79
CA THR A 20 -25.38 13.81 4.10
C THR A 20 -25.15 14.92 3.09
N THR A 21 -24.89 16.14 3.56
CA THR A 21 -24.44 17.27 2.73
C THR A 21 -23.06 17.70 3.19
N GLY A 22 -22.14 17.93 2.24
CA GLY A 22 -20.80 18.43 2.56
C GLY A 22 -19.69 17.40 2.46
N ASP A 23 -18.70 17.50 3.35
CA ASP A 23 -17.40 16.82 3.27
C ASP A 23 -17.44 15.33 3.64
N PHE A 24 -16.32 14.63 3.45
CA PHE A 24 -16.16 13.20 3.77
C PHE A 24 -16.39 12.83 5.24
N ALA A 25 -16.24 13.77 6.19
CA ALA A 25 -16.48 13.52 7.61
C ALA A 25 -17.98 13.42 7.92
N SER A 26 -18.84 14.02 7.09
CA SER A 26 -20.29 13.89 7.18
C SER A 26 -20.85 12.57 6.64
N HIS A 27 -20.04 11.76 5.95
CA HIS A 27 -20.48 10.49 5.39
C HIS A 27 -20.75 9.44 6.48
N ILE A 28 -21.84 8.68 6.31
CA ILE A 28 -22.31 7.70 7.28
C ILE A 28 -21.40 6.47 7.24
N PRO A 29 -20.71 6.12 8.34
CA PRO A 29 -19.86 4.95 8.39
C PRO A 29 -20.71 3.67 8.43
N VAL A 30 -20.35 2.69 7.61
CA VAL A 30 -20.95 1.35 7.60
C VAL A 30 -19.88 0.28 7.43
N THR A 31 -20.21 -0.96 7.76
CA THR A 31 -19.37 -2.13 7.43
C THR A 31 -19.93 -2.78 6.17
N ALA A 32 -19.07 -3.04 5.19
CA ALA A 32 -19.44 -3.77 3.98
C ALA A 32 -18.84 -5.17 4.00
N ALA A 33 -19.62 -6.18 3.61
CA ALA A 33 -19.19 -7.54 3.34
C ALA A 33 -19.00 -7.74 1.83
N LEU A 34 -17.94 -8.45 1.47
CA LEU A 34 -17.61 -8.82 0.09
C LEU A 34 -17.96 -10.29 -0.12
N VAL A 35 -18.99 -10.54 -0.92
CA VAL A 35 -19.58 -11.88 -1.12
C VAL A 35 -19.22 -12.38 -2.53
N PRO A 36 -18.28 -13.33 -2.67
CA PRO A 36 -17.91 -13.88 -3.97
C PRO A 36 -19.03 -14.77 -4.53
N GLU A 37 -19.38 -14.57 -5.80
CA GLU A 37 -20.40 -15.32 -6.53
C GLU A 37 -19.81 -16.09 -7.73
N PRO A 38 -19.07 -17.20 -7.50
CA PRO A 38 -18.43 -17.96 -8.59
C PRO A 38 -19.42 -18.59 -9.58
N GLY A 39 -20.70 -18.74 -9.17
CA GLY A 39 -21.79 -19.23 -10.02
C GLY A 39 -22.58 -18.14 -10.73
N ASN A 40 -22.14 -16.89 -10.68
CA ASN A 40 -22.83 -15.78 -11.34
C ASN A 40 -22.76 -15.95 -12.87
N LYS A 41 -23.92 -15.90 -13.53
CA LYS A 41 -24.06 -16.20 -14.97
C LYS A 41 -23.46 -15.16 -15.91
N TRP A 42 -23.17 -13.96 -15.41
CA TRP A 42 -22.67 -12.83 -16.21
C TRP A 42 -21.17 -12.63 -16.04
N ASP A 43 -20.67 -12.77 -14.81
CA ASP A 43 -19.25 -12.67 -14.49
C ASP A 43 -18.89 -13.73 -13.43
N PRO A 44 -18.12 -14.78 -13.78
CA PRO A 44 -17.70 -15.78 -12.81
C PRO A 44 -16.79 -15.22 -11.72
N ASN A 45 -16.22 -14.01 -11.92
CA ASN A 45 -15.42 -13.31 -10.92
C ASN A 45 -16.25 -12.34 -10.06
N ALA A 46 -17.58 -12.31 -10.22
CA ALA A 46 -18.43 -11.34 -9.53
C ALA A 46 -18.25 -11.38 -8.01
N VAL A 47 -18.13 -10.19 -7.42
CA VAL A 47 -18.12 -9.97 -5.97
C VAL A 47 -19.24 -8.99 -5.65
N ARG A 48 -20.29 -9.50 -5.00
CA ARG A 48 -21.39 -8.70 -4.49
C ARG A 48 -20.96 -7.99 -3.22
N VAL A 49 -21.43 -6.76 -3.04
CA VAL A 49 -21.17 -5.93 -1.87
C VAL A 49 -22.46 -5.85 -1.07
N ASP A 50 -22.43 -6.32 0.18
CA ASP A 50 -23.54 -6.22 1.11
C ASP A 50 -23.18 -5.24 2.24
N VAL A 51 -24.10 -4.39 2.69
CA VAL A 51 -23.93 -3.67 3.96
C VAL A 51 -24.33 -4.59 5.11
N VAL A 52 -23.52 -4.61 6.16
CA VAL A 52 -23.74 -5.37 7.40
C VAL A 52 -24.38 -4.47 8.45
N ASP A 53 -25.49 -4.92 9.01
CA ASP A 53 -26.20 -4.27 10.13
C ASP A 53 -26.60 -5.34 11.15
N GLY A 54 -25.83 -5.43 12.24
CA GLY A 54 -25.93 -6.55 13.19
C GLY A 54 -25.73 -7.90 12.49
N ASP A 55 -26.71 -8.80 12.64
CA ASP A 55 -26.71 -10.13 12.01
C ASP A 55 -27.29 -10.13 10.59
N ARG A 56 -27.67 -8.96 10.05
CA ARG A 56 -28.29 -8.84 8.73
C ARG A 56 -27.28 -8.32 7.72
N THR A 57 -27.39 -8.82 6.49
CA THR A 57 -26.69 -8.26 5.34
C THR A 57 -27.70 -7.85 4.28
N ALA A 58 -27.42 -6.73 3.59
CA ALA A 58 -28.27 -6.24 2.50
C ALA A 58 -27.42 -5.90 1.28
N PRO A 59 -27.71 -6.46 0.09
CA PRO A 59 -26.93 -6.18 -1.12
C PRO A 59 -27.10 -4.72 -1.52
N VAL A 60 -25.98 -4.06 -1.83
CA VAL A 60 -25.92 -2.66 -2.25
C VAL A 60 -25.24 -2.45 -3.61
N GLY A 61 -24.67 -3.51 -4.18
CA GLY A 61 -24.14 -3.53 -5.55
C GLY A 61 -23.00 -4.52 -5.72
N TYR A 62 -22.09 -4.24 -6.65
CA TYR A 62 -20.99 -5.15 -7.00
C TYR A 62 -19.66 -4.41 -7.15
N LEU A 63 -18.56 -5.08 -6.84
CA LEU A 63 -17.24 -4.57 -7.24
C LEU A 63 -17.16 -4.43 -8.76
N PRO A 64 -16.47 -3.41 -9.29
CA PRO A 64 -16.11 -3.35 -10.71
C PRO A 64 -15.38 -4.62 -11.13
N ALA A 65 -15.65 -5.15 -12.33
CA ALA A 65 -15.14 -6.44 -12.79
C ALA A 65 -13.61 -6.60 -12.66
N GLU A 66 -12.84 -5.54 -12.96
CA GLU A 66 -11.37 -5.57 -12.83
C GLU A 66 -10.91 -5.73 -11.38
N LEU A 67 -11.59 -5.07 -10.43
CA LEU A 67 -11.32 -5.30 -9.00
C LEU A 67 -11.84 -6.66 -8.55
N ALA A 68 -13.01 -7.08 -9.04
CA ALA A 68 -13.59 -8.37 -8.68
C ALA A 68 -12.63 -9.53 -9.01
N LYS A 69 -12.02 -9.52 -10.20
CA LYS A 69 -10.97 -10.48 -10.61
C LYS A 69 -9.77 -10.52 -9.65
N GLU A 70 -9.36 -9.39 -9.10
CA GLU A 70 -8.20 -9.32 -8.19
C GLU A 70 -8.53 -9.78 -6.77
N TYR A 71 -9.73 -9.44 -6.27
CA TYR A 71 -10.14 -9.76 -4.90
C TYR A 71 -10.77 -11.16 -4.76
N GLN A 72 -11.52 -11.64 -5.76
CA GLN A 72 -12.36 -12.83 -5.62
C GLN A 72 -11.57 -14.09 -5.20
N PRO A 73 -10.39 -14.42 -5.76
CA PRO A 73 -9.66 -15.63 -5.35
C PRO A 73 -9.39 -15.66 -3.85
N THR A 74 -8.92 -14.54 -3.30
CA THR A 74 -8.63 -14.39 -1.87
C THR A 74 -9.90 -14.44 -1.00
N LEU A 75 -11.01 -13.90 -1.50
CA LEU A 75 -12.31 -13.97 -0.81
C LEU A 75 -12.89 -15.40 -0.81
N LEU A 76 -12.60 -16.20 -1.84
CA LEU A 76 -13.00 -17.60 -1.90
C LEU A 76 -12.20 -18.44 -0.89
N GLU A 77 -10.90 -18.19 -0.74
CA GLU A 77 -10.05 -18.81 0.29
C GLU A 77 -10.60 -18.50 1.70
N LEU A 78 -10.83 -17.22 2.00
CA LEU A 78 -11.48 -16.79 3.26
C LEU A 78 -12.79 -17.54 3.53
N ARG A 79 -13.63 -17.66 2.50
CA ARG A 79 -14.93 -18.33 2.61
C ARG A 79 -14.77 -19.83 2.86
N ALA A 80 -13.79 -20.48 2.23
CA ALA A 80 -13.49 -21.89 2.46
C ALA A 80 -13.06 -22.14 3.92
N ASP A 81 -12.39 -21.17 4.53
CA ASP A 81 -12.01 -21.18 5.95
C ASP A 81 -13.13 -20.71 6.90
N GLY A 82 -14.36 -20.55 6.38
CA GLY A 82 -15.52 -20.12 7.17
C GLY A 82 -15.51 -18.64 7.56
N CYS A 83 -14.62 -17.84 6.99
CA CYS A 83 -14.49 -16.41 7.24
C CYS A 83 -15.21 -15.58 6.17
N LEU A 84 -15.68 -14.38 6.55
CA LEU A 84 -16.28 -13.42 5.63
C LEU A 84 -15.39 -12.19 5.49
N GLY A 85 -14.99 -11.86 4.26
CA GLY A 85 -14.25 -10.64 3.98
C GLY A 85 -15.12 -9.41 4.23
N THR A 86 -14.72 -8.56 5.18
CA THR A 86 -15.39 -7.29 5.46
C THR A 86 -14.42 -6.12 5.35
N CYS A 87 -14.94 -4.94 5.03
CA CYS A 87 -14.18 -3.70 5.00
C CYS A 87 -15.01 -2.52 5.52
N PRO A 88 -14.36 -1.50 6.11
CA PRO A 88 -15.03 -0.23 6.37
C PRO A 88 -15.54 0.40 5.08
N ALA A 89 -16.67 1.08 5.15
CA ALA A 89 -17.26 1.80 4.03
C ALA A 89 -17.98 3.07 4.52
N ARG A 90 -18.31 3.94 3.57
CA ARG A 90 -18.99 5.20 3.82
C ARG A 90 -20.12 5.43 2.83
N ILE A 91 -21.32 5.70 3.33
CA ILE A 91 -22.48 6.11 2.52
C ILE A 91 -22.53 7.63 2.45
N ALA A 92 -22.76 8.14 1.25
CA ALA A 92 -22.86 9.56 0.95
C ALA A 92 -24.11 9.88 0.12
N GLY A 93 -24.55 11.14 0.16
CA GLY A 93 -25.68 11.65 -0.60
C GLY A 93 -27.01 11.49 0.13
N GLY A 94 -28.05 11.08 -0.59
CA GLY A 94 -29.41 10.93 -0.05
C GLY A 94 -30.25 12.21 -0.08
N GLY A 95 -31.46 12.13 0.49
CA GLY A 95 -32.47 13.20 0.42
C GLY A 95 -33.07 13.31 -0.98
N ALA A 96 -32.93 14.48 -1.62
CA ALA A 96 -33.34 14.70 -3.01
C ALA A 96 -32.31 14.17 -4.05
N LYS A 97 -31.15 13.66 -3.58
CA LYS A 97 -30.10 13.05 -4.41
C LYS A 97 -30.07 11.52 -4.20
N PHE A 98 -29.36 10.83 -5.09
CA PHE A 98 -29.06 9.41 -4.94
C PHE A 98 -28.08 9.15 -3.79
N TYR A 99 -28.20 7.98 -3.18
CA TYR A 99 -27.20 7.44 -2.26
C TYR A 99 -26.07 6.77 -3.04
N GLY A 100 -24.83 7.00 -2.61
CA GLY A 100 -23.64 6.29 -3.08
C GLY A 100 -22.87 5.69 -1.91
N ILE A 101 -21.98 4.74 -2.18
CA ILE A 101 -21.14 4.12 -1.15
C ILE A 101 -19.69 3.97 -1.65
N TYR A 102 -18.76 4.26 -0.75
CA TYR A 102 -17.32 4.17 -0.97
C TYR A 102 -16.74 3.10 -0.04
N LEU A 103 -15.98 2.16 -0.61
CA LEU A 103 -15.34 1.08 0.14
C LEU A 103 -13.89 1.45 0.47
N HIS A 104 -13.47 1.17 1.71
CA HIS A 104 -12.08 1.31 2.13
C HIS A 104 -11.43 -0.08 2.08
N LEU A 105 -11.07 -0.51 0.88
CA LEU A 105 -10.46 -1.82 0.65
C LEU A 105 -8.96 -1.76 0.93
N ALA A 106 -8.45 -2.71 1.73
CA ALA A 106 -7.04 -3.03 1.74
C ALA A 106 -6.64 -3.59 0.37
N SER A 107 -5.41 -3.36 -0.08
CA SER A 107 -4.98 -3.89 -1.38
C SER A 107 -5.09 -5.42 -1.41
N PRO A 108 -5.36 -6.06 -2.57
CA PRO A 108 -5.46 -7.52 -2.65
C PRO A 108 -4.19 -8.25 -2.21
N ARG A 109 -3.04 -7.57 -2.23
CA ARG A 109 -1.78 -8.10 -1.73
C ARG A 109 -1.73 -8.12 -0.21
N GLU A 110 -2.20 -7.06 0.45
CA GLU A 110 -2.27 -7.01 1.92
C GLU A 110 -3.28 -8.01 2.48
N LEU A 111 -4.40 -8.21 1.78
CA LEU A 111 -5.38 -9.23 2.15
C LEU A 111 -4.73 -10.63 2.12
N ARG A 112 -4.03 -10.97 1.03
CA ARG A 112 -3.30 -12.24 0.92
C ARG A 112 -2.26 -12.44 2.01
N PHE A 113 -1.49 -11.40 2.34
CA PHE A 113 -0.51 -11.48 3.43
C PHE A 113 -1.15 -11.71 4.79
N THR A 114 -2.27 -11.04 5.08
CA THR A 114 -3.02 -11.24 6.32
C THR A 114 -3.48 -12.69 6.47
N LEU A 115 -3.68 -13.39 5.35
CA LEU A 115 -4.09 -14.80 5.29
C LEU A 115 -2.91 -15.78 5.21
N GLY A 116 -1.69 -15.32 5.53
CA GLY A 116 -0.49 -16.15 5.53
C GLY A 116 0.22 -16.24 4.18
N GLY A 117 -0.19 -15.43 3.20
CA GLY A 117 0.54 -15.24 1.94
C GLY A 117 1.86 -14.49 2.12
N GLU A 118 2.59 -14.29 1.02
CA GLU A 118 3.86 -13.56 1.02
C GLU A 118 3.69 -12.08 1.38
N ASP A 119 4.65 -11.48 2.09
CA ASP A 119 4.61 -10.06 2.46
C ASP A 119 4.55 -9.17 1.21
N PRO A 120 3.57 -8.25 1.11
CA PRO A 120 3.34 -7.46 -0.10
C PRO A 120 4.52 -6.55 -0.44
N LEU A 121 5.41 -6.27 0.51
CA LEU A 121 6.60 -5.43 0.32
C LEU A 121 7.82 -6.22 -0.14
N VAL A 122 7.82 -7.54 0.01
CA VAL A 122 9.01 -8.39 -0.16
C VAL A 122 9.00 -9.08 -1.52
N ALA A 123 10.04 -8.85 -2.32
CA ALA A 123 10.27 -9.59 -3.56
C ALA A 123 11.02 -10.90 -3.31
N GLN A 124 11.95 -10.90 -2.35
CA GLN A 124 12.72 -12.09 -1.99
C GLN A 124 13.07 -12.06 -0.50
N ARG A 125 13.00 -13.22 0.14
CA ARG A 125 13.39 -13.40 1.55
C ARG A 125 14.49 -14.44 1.68
N SER A 126 15.46 -14.14 2.54
CA SER A 126 16.50 -15.07 2.97
C SER A 126 16.47 -15.19 4.51
N LYS A 127 17.36 -16.02 5.07
CA LYS A 127 17.49 -16.17 6.53
C LYS A 127 17.92 -14.88 7.25
N ARG A 128 18.56 -13.93 6.56
CA ARG A 128 19.19 -12.74 7.18
C ARG A 128 18.82 -11.43 6.51
N ALA A 129 18.07 -11.45 5.42
CA ALA A 129 17.74 -10.25 4.66
C ALA A 129 16.43 -10.40 3.90
N VAL A 130 15.77 -9.28 3.65
CA VAL A 130 14.64 -9.13 2.74
C VAL A 130 15.01 -8.16 1.63
N LEU A 131 14.76 -8.55 0.38
CA LEU A 131 14.78 -7.67 -0.76
C LEU A 131 13.37 -7.13 -0.97
N LEU A 132 13.21 -5.82 -0.82
CA LEU A 132 11.96 -5.13 -1.10
C LEU A 132 11.69 -5.13 -2.61
N ARG A 133 10.41 -5.10 -2.98
CA ARG A 133 9.99 -4.95 -4.38
C ARG A 133 10.45 -3.61 -4.96
N ASP A 134 10.59 -3.58 -6.28
CA ASP A 134 11.20 -2.50 -7.05
C ASP A 134 10.17 -1.71 -7.90
N ASP A 135 8.97 -1.55 -7.37
CA ASP A 135 7.80 -1.09 -8.12
C ASP A 135 7.90 0.41 -8.54
N TRP A 136 8.51 1.30 -7.74
CA TRP A 136 8.69 2.71 -8.09
C TRP A 136 10.01 3.33 -7.60
N SER A 137 10.39 4.46 -8.19
CA SER A 137 11.65 5.16 -7.97
C SER A 137 11.58 6.26 -6.90
N CYS A 138 12.50 6.25 -5.94
CA CYS A 138 12.62 7.24 -4.88
C CYS A 138 14.04 7.81 -4.81
N THR A 139 14.15 9.14 -4.86
CA THR A 139 15.44 9.84 -4.71
C THR A 139 15.92 9.80 -3.26
N VAL A 140 17.24 9.71 -3.09
CA VAL A 140 17.93 9.87 -1.81
C VAL A 140 18.17 11.36 -1.54
N THR A 141 18.47 11.73 -0.30
CA THR A 141 18.83 13.10 0.07
C THR A 141 20.12 13.12 0.88
N ASN A 142 20.81 14.25 0.85
CA ASN A 142 22.11 14.48 1.48
C ASN A 142 23.24 13.63 0.86
N GLU A 143 23.13 13.23 -0.41
CA GLU A 143 24.19 12.49 -1.11
C GLU A 143 25.48 13.31 -1.28
N GLU A 144 25.38 14.65 -1.28
CA GLU A 144 26.52 15.55 -1.35
C GLU A 144 27.50 15.38 -0.18
N ASP A 145 27.00 14.96 0.99
CA ASP A 145 27.79 14.73 2.20
C ASP A 145 28.55 13.38 2.17
N HIS A 146 28.32 12.56 1.13
CA HIS A 146 28.77 11.17 1.05
C HIS A 146 29.45 10.81 -0.28
N GLN A 147 29.98 11.81 -0.99
CA GLN A 147 30.62 11.60 -2.30
C GLN A 147 31.89 10.73 -2.25
N ASP A 148 32.58 10.71 -1.11
CA ASP A 148 33.75 9.85 -0.87
C ASP A 148 33.40 8.34 -0.93
N VAL A 149 32.21 7.98 -0.46
CA VAL A 149 31.65 6.63 -0.56
C VAL A 149 31.05 6.42 -1.95
N LEU A 150 30.20 7.34 -2.40
CA LEU A 150 29.44 7.21 -3.65
C LEU A 150 30.31 7.12 -4.90
N ALA A 151 31.49 7.76 -4.92
CA ALA A 151 32.42 7.66 -6.04
C ALA A 151 32.83 6.20 -6.34
N ARG A 152 32.89 5.31 -5.34
CA ARG A 152 33.19 3.87 -5.52
C ARG A 152 32.07 3.12 -6.24
N HIS A 153 30.87 3.69 -6.21
CA HIS A 153 29.66 3.18 -6.82
C HIS A 153 29.32 3.90 -8.13
N ALA A 154 30.21 4.75 -8.67
CA ALA A 154 29.97 5.40 -9.96
C ALA A 154 29.74 4.36 -11.08
N PRO A 155 28.91 4.70 -12.09
CA PRO A 155 28.85 3.96 -13.35
C PRO A 155 30.24 3.81 -13.98
N ALA A 156 30.49 2.66 -14.59
CA ALA A 156 31.71 2.45 -15.36
C ALA A 156 31.77 3.44 -16.55
N PRO A 157 32.97 3.81 -17.04
CA PRO A 157 33.10 4.69 -18.20
C PRO A 157 32.24 4.23 -19.38
N GLY A 158 31.41 5.13 -19.92
CA GLY A 158 30.48 4.83 -21.01
C GLY A 158 29.15 4.17 -20.60
N ARG A 159 28.89 3.97 -19.30
CA ARG A 159 27.58 3.54 -18.78
C ARG A 159 26.83 4.74 -18.19
N GLU A 160 25.53 4.81 -18.47
CA GLU A 160 24.64 5.85 -17.94
C GLU A 160 24.35 5.64 -16.44
N PHE A 161 24.16 4.38 -16.04
CA PHE A 161 23.89 4.01 -14.66
C PHE A 161 24.62 2.73 -14.26
N ARG A 162 24.69 2.48 -12.95
CA ARG A 162 25.13 1.20 -12.37
C ARG A 162 24.09 0.70 -11.38
N ASN A 163 23.64 -0.53 -11.57
CA ASN A 163 22.76 -1.20 -10.60
C ASN A 163 23.55 -1.55 -9.34
N VAL A 164 22.94 -1.29 -8.19
CA VAL A 164 23.46 -1.60 -6.85
C VAL A 164 22.33 -2.10 -5.96
N VAL A 165 22.67 -2.74 -4.85
CA VAL A 165 21.72 -3.07 -3.79
C VAL A 165 21.99 -2.15 -2.62
N ALA A 166 20.97 -1.39 -2.22
CA ALA A 166 21.04 -0.55 -1.05
C ALA A 166 20.43 -1.25 0.16
N SER A 167 21.00 -1.02 1.33
CA SER A 167 20.41 -1.39 2.62
C SER A 167 19.80 -0.17 3.31
N LEU A 168 18.72 -0.41 4.04
CA LEU A 168 17.95 0.61 4.74
C LEU A 168 18.08 0.42 6.25
N ASP A 169 18.48 1.48 6.94
CA ASP A 169 18.59 1.51 8.41
C ASP A 169 18.03 2.83 8.94
N PHE A 170 18.14 3.08 10.25
CA PHE A 170 17.70 4.33 10.86
C PHE A 170 18.87 5.19 11.32
N CYS A 171 18.74 6.49 11.08
CA CYS A 171 19.59 7.51 11.69
C CYS A 171 18.74 8.62 12.30
N GLU A 172 19.39 9.48 13.09
CA GLU A 172 18.77 10.71 13.55
C GLU A 172 19.03 11.84 12.54
N ILE A 173 18.00 12.63 12.23
CA ILE A 173 18.13 13.83 11.40
C ILE A 173 18.93 14.87 12.18
N THR A 174 20.05 15.31 11.62
CA THR A 174 20.99 16.22 12.31
C THR A 174 20.73 17.70 12.05
N SER A 175 19.94 18.05 11.03
CA SER A 175 19.74 19.43 10.58
C SER A 175 18.31 19.73 10.11
N GLY A 176 17.98 21.02 9.96
CA GLY A 176 16.70 21.48 9.44
C GLY A 176 15.51 21.34 10.39
N LYS A 177 14.29 21.53 9.86
CA LYS A 177 13.02 21.56 10.61
C LYS A 177 12.71 20.26 11.37
N HIS A 178 13.29 19.14 10.96
CA HIS A 178 13.01 17.82 11.51
C HIS A 178 14.17 17.26 12.35
N ARG A 179 15.12 18.11 12.76
CA ARG A 179 16.24 17.71 13.62
C ARG A 179 15.77 16.94 14.86
N GLY A 180 16.48 15.86 15.20
CA GLY A 180 16.17 14.99 16.33
C GLY A 180 15.13 13.89 16.03
N GLN A 181 14.52 13.89 14.84
CA GLN A 181 13.60 12.84 14.43
C GLN A 181 14.34 11.74 13.67
N ASN A 182 13.83 10.51 13.69
CA ASN A 182 14.40 9.43 12.88
C ASN A 182 14.20 9.69 11.38
N ALA A 183 15.19 9.31 10.58
CA ALA A 183 15.15 9.14 9.13
C ALA A 183 15.56 7.71 8.76
N ILE A 184 15.05 7.21 7.63
CA ILE A 184 15.64 6.01 7.02
C ILE A 184 16.92 6.45 6.31
N GLU A 185 18.07 5.97 6.77
CA GLU A 185 19.32 6.13 6.04
C GLU A 185 19.48 5.06 4.95
N VAL A 186 20.20 5.45 3.91
CA VAL A 186 20.49 4.60 2.76
C VAL A 186 21.97 4.25 2.82
N ARG A 187 22.28 2.96 2.70
CA ARG A 187 23.65 2.46 2.79
C ARG A 187 24.02 1.59 1.59
N LEU A 188 25.18 1.84 1.00
CA LEU A 188 25.80 0.98 -0.01
C LEU A 188 27.02 0.30 0.62
N ASP A 189 27.15 -1.01 0.47
CA ASP A 189 28.21 -1.82 1.10
C ASP A 189 28.40 -1.54 2.60
N GLY A 190 27.28 -1.28 3.29
CA GLY A 190 27.26 -0.97 4.71
C GLY A 190 27.76 0.44 5.07
N GLN A 191 28.05 1.31 4.11
CA GLN A 191 28.41 2.72 4.34
C GLN A 191 27.24 3.64 3.99
N ARG A 192 26.98 4.65 4.83
CA ARG A 192 25.90 5.62 4.61
C ARG A 192 26.19 6.47 3.37
N VAL A 193 25.19 6.63 2.52
CA VAL A 193 25.25 7.42 1.28
C VAL A 193 24.17 8.50 1.19
N GLY A 194 23.38 8.65 2.24
CA GLY A 194 22.31 9.64 2.33
C GLY A 194 21.15 9.10 3.15
N GLN A 195 19.98 9.70 2.97
CA GLN A 195 18.77 9.32 3.68
C GLN A 195 17.52 9.59 2.84
N LEU A 196 16.43 8.91 3.17
CA LEU A 196 15.12 9.20 2.61
C LEU A 196 14.55 10.49 3.18
N THR A 197 13.70 11.16 2.39
CA THR A 197 12.95 12.33 2.86
C THR A 197 12.08 11.98 4.07
N ARG A 198 11.64 13.00 4.82
CA ARG A 198 10.77 12.80 5.99
C ARG A 198 9.47 12.07 5.64
N ALA A 199 8.86 12.42 4.51
CA ALA A 199 7.64 11.79 4.01
C ALA A 199 7.88 10.30 3.71
N MET A 200 8.99 9.97 3.06
CA MET A 200 9.33 8.57 2.76
C MET A 200 9.72 7.78 4.00
N THR A 201 10.37 8.42 4.97
CA THR A 201 10.63 7.83 6.28
C THR A 201 9.33 7.47 7.00
N LEU A 202 8.31 8.35 7.02
CA LEU A 202 7.00 7.99 7.60
C LEU A 202 6.38 6.80 6.89
N ARG A 203 6.49 6.82 5.55
CA ARG A 203 5.86 5.86 4.66
C ARG A 203 6.40 4.45 4.81
N TYR A 204 7.71 4.28 5.02
CA TYR A 204 8.35 2.95 5.13
C TYR A 204 8.85 2.60 6.52
N GLY A 205 8.86 3.55 7.45
CA GLY A 205 9.53 3.38 8.74
C GLY A 205 9.00 2.23 9.60
N ASN A 206 7.69 1.94 9.54
CA ASN A 206 7.13 0.81 10.28
C ASN A 206 7.58 -0.52 9.69
N ALA A 207 7.48 -0.69 8.36
CA ALA A 207 7.94 -1.90 7.69
C ALA A 207 9.43 -2.18 7.91
N VAL A 208 10.27 -1.15 7.78
CA VAL A 208 11.72 -1.29 8.02
C VAL A 208 12.01 -1.68 9.47
N ARG A 209 11.29 -1.10 10.45
CA ARG A 209 11.42 -1.50 11.87
C ARG A 209 10.98 -2.92 12.12
N GLU A 210 9.86 -3.35 11.54
CA GLU A 210 9.33 -4.71 11.71
C GLU A 210 10.32 -5.76 11.18
N PHE A 211 10.95 -5.52 10.02
CA PHE A 211 11.98 -6.43 9.51
C PHE A 211 13.25 -6.42 10.37
N HIS A 212 13.71 -5.25 10.85
CA HIS A 212 14.84 -5.18 11.77
C HIS A 212 14.58 -5.91 13.10
N GLN A 213 13.36 -5.82 13.64
CA GLN A 213 12.96 -6.57 14.84
C GLN A 213 12.98 -8.09 14.62
N GLN A 214 12.79 -8.55 13.39
CA GLN A 214 12.95 -9.94 12.99
C GLN A 214 14.42 -10.32 12.74
N GLY A 215 15.37 -9.41 12.94
CA GLY A 215 16.80 -9.61 12.70
C GLY A 215 17.19 -9.62 11.22
N LEU A 216 16.38 -9.01 10.36
CA LEU A 216 16.59 -9.01 8.91
C LEU A 216 17.20 -7.69 8.44
N LEU A 217 18.24 -7.77 7.63
CA LEU A 217 18.73 -6.65 6.84
C LEU A 217 17.69 -6.30 5.76
N VAL A 218 17.22 -5.05 5.75
CA VAL A 218 16.27 -4.57 4.74
C VAL A 218 17.05 -4.04 3.55
N THR A 219 16.87 -4.64 2.38
CA THR A 219 17.54 -4.23 1.14
C THR A 219 16.55 -3.88 0.05
N CYS A 220 16.98 -3.06 -0.92
CA CYS A 220 16.20 -2.72 -2.10
C CYS A 220 17.12 -2.58 -3.31
N GLN A 221 16.55 -2.76 -4.51
CA GLN A 221 17.25 -2.43 -5.73
C GLN A 221 17.46 -0.91 -5.80
N ALA A 222 18.60 -0.50 -6.34
CA ALA A 222 18.92 0.90 -6.56
C ALA A 222 19.82 1.02 -7.78
N PHE A 223 19.96 2.24 -8.28
CA PHE A 223 20.94 2.54 -9.29
C PHE A 223 21.64 3.85 -8.98
N THR A 224 22.89 3.94 -9.42
CA THR A 224 23.69 5.15 -9.33
C THR A 224 23.87 5.77 -10.70
N THR A 225 23.89 7.09 -10.75
CA THR A 225 24.17 7.89 -11.95
C THR A 225 25.25 8.91 -11.63
N SER A 226 25.99 9.35 -12.64
CA SER A 226 26.97 10.44 -12.50
C SER A 226 26.42 11.71 -13.12
N GLY A 227 26.47 12.81 -12.39
CA GLY A 227 26.06 14.12 -12.87
C GLY A 227 27.01 15.24 -12.43
N PRO A 228 26.68 16.51 -12.75
CA PRO A 228 27.50 17.67 -12.39
C PRO A 228 27.74 17.84 -10.88
N LYS A 229 26.87 17.27 -10.04
CA LYS A 229 26.93 17.32 -8.58
C LYS A 229 27.62 16.09 -7.96
N GLY A 230 28.20 15.22 -8.79
CA GLY A 230 28.78 13.95 -8.35
C GLY A 230 27.86 12.77 -8.63
N VAL A 231 28.07 11.68 -7.89
CA VAL A 231 27.30 10.45 -8.01
C VAL A 231 26.02 10.57 -7.20
N GLN A 232 24.89 10.19 -7.79
CA GLN A 232 23.56 10.20 -7.16
C GLN A 232 23.03 8.78 -7.04
N VAL A 233 22.09 8.56 -6.11
CA VAL A 233 21.45 7.26 -5.90
C VAL A 233 19.94 7.40 -6.02
N GLU A 234 19.34 6.49 -6.75
CA GLU A 234 17.89 6.35 -6.81
C GLU A 234 17.51 4.94 -6.38
N LEU A 235 16.60 4.83 -5.42
CA LEU A 235 16.12 3.56 -4.91
C LEU A 235 14.89 3.11 -5.67
N ARG A 236 14.68 1.79 -5.70
CA ARG A 236 13.44 1.17 -6.15
C ARG A 236 12.74 0.56 -4.94
N LEU A 237 11.57 1.10 -4.60
CA LEU A 237 10.80 0.71 -3.41
C LEU A 237 9.40 0.20 -3.80
N PRO A 238 8.75 -0.60 -2.94
CA PRO A 238 7.36 -1.01 -3.15
C PRO A 238 6.43 0.20 -3.05
N PRO A 239 5.20 0.15 -3.59
CA PRO A 239 4.19 1.09 -3.16
C PRO A 239 4.00 0.89 -1.66
N ALA A 240 3.94 1.97 -0.88
CA ALA A 240 3.70 1.79 0.53
C ALA A 240 2.33 1.19 0.79
N ARG A 241 2.24 0.53 1.94
CA ARG A 241 0.97 0.10 2.52
C ARG A 241 0.05 1.32 2.63
N PRO A 242 -1.18 1.27 2.07
CA PRO A 242 -2.19 2.32 2.23
C PRO A 242 -2.45 2.71 3.70
#